data_AF-A0A9N9HEW8-F1
#
_entry.id   AF-A0A9N9HEW8-F1
#
_cell.length_a   1.000
_cell.length_b   1.000
_cell.length_c   1.000
_cell.angle_alpha   90.00
_cell.angle_beta   90.00
_cell.angle_gamma   90.00
#
_symmetry.space_group_name_H-M   'P 1'
#
loop_
_entity.id
_entity.type
_entity.pdbx_description
1 polymer ?
#
loop_
_entity_poly.entity_id
_entity_poly.type
_entity_poly.pdbx_seq_one_letter_code
_entity_poly.pdbx_strand_id
1 'polypeptide(L)'
;MSFQIFVRGLRGETTTYNDITPQTRIKKIKKMVEEKIGIDAREQRLIFAGKQLEDHNTAGHYNITGMSTLHLVIRLPGGEK
;
A
#
# COMPACT_ATOMS: atom_id res chain seq x y z
N MET A 1 9.02 -13.75 11.16
CA MET A 1 9.89 -12.59 10.88
C MET A 1 9.07 -11.54 10.15
N SER A 2 8.87 -10.39 10.77
CA SER A 2 8.31 -9.20 10.12
C SER A 2 9.45 -8.35 9.54
N PHE A 3 9.16 -7.56 8.52
CA PHE A 3 10.08 -6.64 7.88
C PHE A 3 9.41 -5.30 7.66
N GLN A 4 10.25 -4.29 7.42
CA GLN A 4 9.80 -2.93 7.17
C GLN A 4 9.56 -2.67 5.68
N ILE A 5 8.52 -1.91 5.35
CA ILE A 5 8.29 -1.35 4.00
C ILE A 5 8.09 0.15 4.09
N PHE A 6 8.25 0.81 2.95
CA PHE A 6 8.02 2.24 2.80
C PHE A 6 6.83 2.46 1.87
N VAL A 7 5.91 3.36 2.23
CA VAL A 7 4.83 3.80 1.35
C VAL A 7 5.02 5.28 1.07
N ARG A 8 5.23 5.62 -0.19
CA ARG A 8 5.36 7.00 -0.66
C ARG A 8 3.99 7.53 -1.08
N GLY A 9 3.53 8.57 -0.39
CA GLY A 9 2.29 9.28 -0.66
C GLY A 9 2.39 10.24 -1.85
N LEU A 10 1.25 10.84 -2.19
CA LEU A 10 1.11 11.77 -3.32
C LEU A 10 1.90 13.07 -3.15
N ARG A 11 2.09 13.53 -1.90
CA ARG A 11 2.80 14.78 -1.61
C ARG A 11 4.31 14.55 -1.45
N GLY A 12 4.76 13.33 -1.71
CA GLY A 12 6.15 12.91 -1.52
C GLY A 12 6.47 12.49 -0.08
N GLU A 13 5.50 12.46 0.83
CA GLU A 13 5.72 11.93 2.18
C GLU A 13 6.00 10.42 2.12
N THR A 14 6.97 9.93 2.90
CA THR A 14 7.26 8.49 2.98
C THR A 14 6.93 8.01 4.37
N THR A 15 6.00 7.07 4.46
CA THR A 15 5.59 6.47 5.74
C THR A 15 6.17 5.06 5.86
N THR A 16 6.80 4.79 6.99
CA THR A 16 7.38 3.47 7.28
C THR A 16 6.39 2.58 8.02
N TYR A 17 6.33 1.30 7.64
CA TYR A 17 5.51 0.26 8.26
C TYR A 17 6.38 -0.94 8.62
N ASN A 18 6.47 -1.25 9.92
CA ASN A 18 7.46 -2.21 10.46
C ASN A 18 6.90 -3.64 10.64
N ASP A 19 5.58 -3.82 10.56
CA ASP A 19 4.90 -5.09 10.89
C ASP A 19 4.38 -5.81 9.65
N ILE A 20 5.21 -5.93 8.62
CA ILE A 20 4.83 -6.61 7.38
C ILE A 20 5.46 -7.98 7.30
N THR A 21 4.64 -8.98 6.99
CA THR A 21 5.07 -10.35 6.74
C THR A 21 4.74 -10.75 5.30
N PRO A 22 5.39 -11.76 4.71
CA PRO A 22 5.06 -12.17 3.33
C PRO A 22 3.61 -12.72 3.22
N GLN A 23 3.01 -13.12 4.35
CA GLN A 23 1.62 -13.56 4.43
C GLN A 23 0.63 -12.40 4.66
N THR A 24 1.14 -11.18 4.91
CA THR A 24 0.30 -10.01 5.10
C THR A 24 -0.44 -9.69 3.81
N ARG A 25 -1.77 -9.59 3.89
CA ARG A 25 -2.62 -9.20 2.76
C ARG A 25 -2.47 -7.72 2.46
N ILE A 26 -2.56 -7.36 1.18
CA ILE A 26 -2.56 -5.95 0.76
C ILE A 26 -3.71 -5.18 1.41
N LYS A 27 -4.87 -5.83 1.63
CA LYS A 27 -5.99 -5.24 2.37
C LYS A 27 -5.58 -4.71 3.76
N LYS A 28 -4.73 -5.43 4.48
CA LYS A 28 -4.23 -5.01 5.81
C LYS A 28 -3.31 -3.80 5.69
N ILE A 29 -2.44 -3.77 4.68
CA ILE A 29 -1.53 -2.65 4.40
C ILE A 29 -2.34 -1.38 4.07
N LYS A 30 -3.35 -1.47 3.19
CA LYS A 30 -4.23 -0.34 2.86
C LYS A 30 -4.95 0.22 4.08
N LYS A 31 -5.39 -0.65 4.99
CA LYS A 31 -6.01 -0.23 6.26
C LYS A 31 -5.02 0.54 7.15
N MET A 32 -3.78 0.06 7.28
CA MET A 32 -2.74 0.79 8.02
C MET A 32 -2.41 2.16 7.38
N VAL A 33 -2.51 2.25 6.06
CA VAL A 33 -2.35 3.50 5.31
C VAL A 33 -3.54 4.43 5.53
N GLU A 34 -4.76 3.90 5.56
CA GLU A 34 -5.99 4.65 5.88
C GLU A 34 -5.90 5.26 7.28
N GLU A 35 -5.51 4.47 8.29
CA GLU A 35 -5.39 4.95 9.67
C GLU A 35 -4.32 6.04 9.85
N LYS A 36 -3.27 6.05 9.01
CA LYS A 36 -2.19 7.05 9.09
C LYS A 36 -2.41 8.29 8.23
N ILE A 37 -2.96 8.13 7.02
CA ILE A 37 -3.08 9.21 6.03
C ILE A 37 -4.51 9.76 5.99
N GLY A 38 -5.51 8.98 6.43
CA GLY A 38 -6.92 9.37 6.43
C GLY A 38 -7.63 9.21 5.09
N ILE A 39 -7.04 8.48 4.13
CA ILE A 39 -7.66 8.20 2.82
C ILE A 39 -8.31 6.81 2.89
N ASP A 40 -9.57 6.67 2.48
CA ASP A 40 -10.27 5.38 2.46
C ASP A 40 -9.51 4.32 1.64
N ALA A 41 -9.40 3.10 2.15
CA ALA A 41 -8.72 1.98 1.51
C ALA A 41 -9.27 1.66 0.11
N ARG A 42 -10.52 2.05 -0.18
CA ARG A 42 -11.16 1.90 -1.49
C ARG A 42 -10.66 2.92 -2.52
N GLU A 43 -10.30 4.12 -2.06
CA GLU A 43 -9.74 5.20 -2.88
C GLU A 43 -8.22 5.05 -3.03
N GLN A 44 -7.57 4.26 -2.16
CA GLN A 44 -6.15 3.96 -2.25
C GLN A 44 -5.81 2.94 -3.35
N ARG A 45 -4.85 3.32 -4.18
CA ARG A 45 -4.19 2.43 -5.15
C ARG A 45 -2.70 2.34 -4.82
N LEU A 46 -2.29 1.18 -4.31
CA LEU A 46 -0.89 0.88 -4.04
C LEU A 46 -0.26 0.27 -5.29
N ILE A 47 0.93 0.73 -5.65
CA ILE A 47 1.68 0.31 -6.83
C ILE A 47 3.08 -0.14 -6.39
N PHE A 48 3.50 -1.31 -6.86
CA PHE A 48 4.83 -1.84 -6.63
C PHE A 48 5.34 -2.51 -7.91
N ALA A 49 6.59 -2.22 -8.31
CA ALA A 49 7.21 -2.75 -9.52
C ALA A 49 6.31 -2.59 -10.78
N GLY A 50 5.60 -1.46 -10.91
CA GLY A 50 4.68 -1.20 -12.01
C GLY A 50 3.35 -1.97 -11.96
N LYS A 51 3.12 -2.81 -10.94
CA LYS A 51 1.87 -3.55 -10.74
C LYS A 51 1.02 -2.92 -9.66
N GLN A 52 -0.27 -2.82 -9.93
CA GLN A 52 -1.25 -2.47 -8.91
C GLN A 52 -1.41 -3.63 -7.93
N LEU A 53 -1.43 -3.30 -6.64
CA LEU A 53 -1.64 -4.25 -5.57
C LEU A 53 -3.13 -4.43 -5.28
N GLU A 54 -3.59 -5.64 -5.54
CA GLU A 54 -4.95 -6.10 -5.24
C GLU A 54 -5.11 -6.61 -3.80
N ASP A 55 -6.27 -6.38 -3.20
CA ASP A 55 -6.56 -6.65 -1.78
C ASP A 55 -6.52 -8.13 -1.39
N HIS A 56 -6.85 -9.01 -2.33
CA HIS A 56 -6.88 -10.46 -2.15
C HIS A 56 -5.48 -11.09 -2.15
N ASN A 57 -4.48 -10.40 -2.71
CA ASN A 57 -3.11 -10.88 -2.79
C ASN A 57 -2.31 -10.54 -1.52
N THR A 58 -1.19 -11.23 -1.32
CA THR A 58 -0.28 -11.04 -0.19
C THR A 58 0.99 -10.30 -0.61
N ALA A 59 1.71 -9.75 0.37
CA ALA A 59 3.01 -9.13 0.13
C ALA A 59 3.99 -10.11 -0.57
N GLY A 60 3.98 -11.38 -0.17
CA GLY A 60 4.79 -12.43 -0.79
C GLY A 60 4.41 -12.74 -2.24
N HIS A 61 3.12 -12.63 -2.61
CA HIS A 61 2.69 -12.83 -4.00
C HIS A 61 3.34 -11.82 -4.96
N TYR A 62 3.54 -10.58 -4.51
CA TYR A 62 4.22 -9.53 -5.26
C TYR A 62 5.73 -9.49 -5.03
N ASN A 63 6.28 -10.47 -4.30
CA ASN A 63 7.68 -10.50 -3.90
C ASN A 63 8.13 -9.23 -3.16
N ILE A 64 7.23 -8.64 -2.35
CA ILE A 64 7.54 -7.49 -1.50
C ILE A 64 8.40 -8.00 -0.35
N THR A 65 9.62 -7.46 -0.27
CA THR A 65 10.61 -7.77 0.76
C THR A 65 10.85 -6.58 1.67
N GLY A 66 11.69 -6.77 2.69
CA GLY A 66 12.15 -5.68 3.53
C GLY A 66 12.77 -4.54 2.72
N MET A 67 12.52 -3.31 3.15
CA MET A 67 12.98 -2.06 2.52
C MET A 67 12.36 -1.77 1.14
N SER A 68 11.34 -2.53 0.73
CA SER A 68 10.58 -2.23 -0.49
C SER A 68 9.82 -0.91 -0.37
N THR A 69 9.79 -0.14 -1.45
CA THR A 69 9.02 1.13 -1.53
C THR A 69 7.81 0.95 -2.44
N LEU A 70 6.63 1.14 -1.86
CA LEU A 70 5.34 1.15 -2.54
C LEU A 70 4.95 2.61 -2.84
N HIS A 71 4.31 2.83 -3.98
CA HIS A 71 3.77 4.13 -4.35
C HIS A 71 2.26 4.13 -4.11
N LEU A 72 1.78 5.08 -3.31
CA LEU A 72 0.37 5.32 -3.09
C LEU A 72 -0.13 6.39 -4.07
N VAL A 73 -1.16 6.04 -4.83
CA VAL A 73 -1.91 7.00 -5.65
C VAL A 73 -3.38 6.97 -5.27
N ILE A 74 -4.07 8.11 -5.38
CA ILE A 74 -5.51 8.19 -5.15
C ILE A 74 -6.23 7.84 -6.44
N ARG A 75 -7.23 6.97 -6.33
CA ARG A 75 -8.23 6.77 -7.36
C ARG A 75 -9.21 7.93 -7.26
N LEU A 76 -9.14 8.87 -8.21
CA LEU A 76 -10.17 9.89 -8.32
C LEU A 76 -11.53 9.18 -8.53
N PRO A 77 -12.59 9.51 -7.76
CA PRO A 77 -13.94 9.13 -8.15
C PRO A 77 -14.14 9.71 -9.55
N GLY A 78 -14.37 8.83 -10.53
CA GLY A 78 -14.68 9.28 -11.88
C GLY A 78 -15.92 10.16 -11.77
N GLY A 79 -15.77 11.44 -12.08
CA GLY A 79 -16.81 12.44 -11.87
C GLY A 79 -18.14 11.92 -12.38
N GLU A 80 -19.10 11.77 -11.48
CA GLU A 80 -20.51 11.71 -11.84
C GLU A 80 -20.79 13.00 -12.62
N LYS A 81 -21.03 12.87 -13.91
CA LYS A 81 -21.63 13.91 -14.74
C LYS A 81 -23.13 13.70 -14.73
#